data_AF-A0A2S6GYE2-F1
#
_entry.id   AF-A0A2S6GYE2-F1
#
_cell.length_a   1.000
_cell.length_b   1.000
_cell.length_c   1.000
_cell.angle_alpha   90.00
_cell.angle_beta   90.00
_cell.angle_gamma   90.00
#
_symmetry.space_group_name_H-M   'P 1'
#
loop_
_entity.id
_entity.type
_entity.pdbx_description
1 polymer ?
#
loop_
_entity_poly.entity_id
_entity_poly.type
_entity_poly.pdbx_seq_one_letter_code
_entity_poly.pdbx_strand_id
1 'polypeptide(L)' 'MSYAPRDTGWFKSSFSGGADDNCVEVRFAEGEPVAVRDSKNPGATLSFSPNAWALAVSLGQ' A
#
# COMPACT_ATOMS: atom_id res chain seq x y z
N MET A 1 21.42 -17.86 -7.45
CA MET A 1 21.13 -16.44 -7.17
C MET A 1 19.73 -16.35 -6.59
N SER A 2 19.60 -16.06 -5.30
CA SER A 2 18.33 -15.66 -4.70
C SER A 2 18.02 -14.24 -5.20
N TYR A 3 17.12 -14.12 -6.18
CA TYR A 3 16.49 -12.84 -6.43
C TYR A 3 15.69 -12.54 -5.17
N ALA A 4 16.10 -11.52 -4.39
CA ALA A 4 15.22 -11.04 -3.34
C ALA A 4 13.91 -10.64 -4.04
N PRO A 5 12.75 -11.15 -3.60
CA PRO A 5 11.48 -10.75 -4.18
C PRO A 5 11.39 -9.22 -4.12
N ARG A 6 10.95 -8.60 -5.22
CA ARG A 6 10.86 -7.14 -5.31
C ARG A 6 9.91 -6.64 -4.23
N ASP A 7 10.44 -5.92 -3.25
CA ASP A 7 9.69 -5.24 -2.19
C ASP A 7 9.92 -3.73 -2.31
N THR A 8 8.84 -2.97 -2.36
CA THR A 8 8.91 -1.51 -2.47
C THR A 8 9.21 -0.82 -1.15
N GLY A 9 9.22 -1.55 -0.03
CA GLY A 9 9.02 -0.99 1.28
C GLY A 9 7.66 -0.27 1.41
N TRP A 10 7.47 0.39 2.55
CA TRP A 10 6.35 1.29 2.76
C TRP A 10 6.62 2.63 2.09
N PHE A 11 5.66 3.10 1.30
CA PHE A 11 5.71 4.44 0.74
C PHE A 11 4.36 5.14 0.84
N LYS A 12 4.39 6.45 0.95
CA LYS A 12 3.19 7.29 1.11
C LYS A 12 2.51 7.51 -0.23
N SER A 13 1.18 7.44 -0.24
CA SER A 13 0.37 7.74 -1.43
C SER A 13 0.49 9.21 -1.84
N SER A 14 0.49 9.49 -3.14
CA SER A 14 0.48 10.86 -3.69
C SER A 14 -0.81 11.63 -3.39
N PHE A 15 -1.88 10.96 -2.97
CA PHE A 15 -3.15 11.57 -2.55
C PHE A 15 -3.11 12.10 -1.10
N SER A 16 -2.05 11.82 -0.34
CA SER A 16 -1.90 12.24 1.06
C SER A 16 -1.44 13.71 1.21
N GLY A 17 -1.92 14.61 0.35
CA GLY A 17 -1.57 16.04 0.35
C GLY A 17 -2.74 16.93 0.74
N GLY A 18 -2.61 17.65 1.86
CA GLY A 18 -3.60 18.60 2.38
C GLY A 18 -3.45 18.77 3.89
N ALA A 19 -3.99 19.86 4.44
CA ALA A 19 -3.95 20.17 5.88
C ALA A 19 -4.58 19.08 6.77
N ASP A 20 -5.38 18.19 6.17
CA ASP A 20 -5.97 17.03 6.80
C ASP A 20 -5.09 15.79 6.57
N ASP A 21 -4.33 15.51 7.60
CA ASP A 21 -3.20 14.60 7.78
C ASP A 21 -3.58 13.09 7.63
N ASN A 22 -4.37 12.71 6.61
CA ASN A 22 -4.77 11.33 6.32
C ASN A 22 -3.74 10.66 5.41
N CYS A 23 -2.57 10.38 6.00
CA CYS A 23 -1.45 9.77 5.30
C CYS A 23 -1.63 8.26 5.20
N VAL A 24 -1.86 7.72 4.00
CA VAL A 24 -1.90 6.28 3.75
C VAL A 24 -0.55 5.83 3.19
N GLU A 25 -0.04 4.72 3.71
CA GLU A 25 1.16 4.06 3.20
C GLU A 25 0.81 2.71 2.58
N VAL A 26 1.48 2.37 1.49
CA VAL A 26 1.29 1.12 0.75
C VAL A 26 2.62 0.39 0.62
N ARG A 27 2.59 -0.94 0.63
CA ARG A 27 3.73 -1.81 0.33
C ARG A 27 3.34 -2.88 -0.69
N PHE A 28 4.15 -3.01 -1.73
CA PHE A 28 4.09 -4.10 -2.69
C PHE A 28 5.28 -5.03 -2.48
N ALA A 29 5.01 -6.31 -2.34
CA ALA A 29 6.01 -7.36 -2.28
C ALA A 29 5.63 -8.49 -3.23
N GLU A 30 6.58 -8.93 -4.05
CA GLU A 30 6.35 -10.05 -4.97
C GLU A 30 6.02 -11.33 -4.20
N GLY A 31 4.90 -11.98 -4.57
CA GLY A 31 4.39 -13.17 -3.87
C GLY A 31 3.55 -12.89 -2.62
N GLU A 32 3.45 -11.62 -2.20
CA GLU A 32 2.72 -11.22 -1.00
C GLU A 32 1.48 -10.37 -1.34
N PRO A 33 0.48 -10.30 -0.43
CA PRO A 33 -0.61 -9.36 -0.54
C PRO A 33 -0.14 -7.90 -0.55
N VAL A 34 -0.89 -7.03 -1.23
CA VAL A 34 -0.71 -5.59 -1.14
C VAL A 34 -1.12 -5.14 0.26
N ALA A 35 -0.19 -4.52 0.98
CA ALA A 35 -0.41 -4.06 2.34
C ALA A 35 -0.65 -2.55 2.36
N VAL A 36 -1.69 -2.12 3.07
CA VAL A 36 -2.09 -0.73 3.21
C VAL A 36 -2.23 -0.42 4.70
N ARG A 37 -1.64 0.67 5.16
CA ARG A 37 -1.80 1.13 6.55
C ARG A 37 -2.01 2.63 6.62
N ASP A 38 -2.60 3.06 7.72
CA ASP A 38 -2.61 4.45 8.11
C ASP A 38 -1.25 4.83 8.73
N SER A 39 -0.68 5.95 8.30
CA SER A 39 0.62 6.43 8.76
C SER A 39 0.60 6.84 10.24
N LYS A 40 -0.57 7.18 10.80
CA LYS A 40 -0.70 7.57 12.21
C LYS A 40 -0.91 6.37 13.13
N ASN A 41 -1.46 5.27 12.60
CA ASN A 41 -1.64 4.01 13.30
C ASN A 41 -1.04 2.82 12.52
N PRO A 42 0.30 2.72 12.43
CA PRO A 42 0.96 1.71 11.61
C PRO A 42 0.83 0.27 12.13
N GLY A 43 0.24 0.08 13.32
CA GLY A 43 0.03 -1.24 13.93
C GLY A 43 -1.09 -2.05 13.27
N ALA A 44 -2.01 -1.41 12.55
CA ALA A 44 -3.07 -2.07 11.79
C ALA A 44 -2.79 -1.99 10.30
N THR A 45 -2.81 -3.14 9.62
CA THR A 45 -2.58 -3.25 8.17
C THR A 45 -3.75 -3.98 7.51
N LEU A 46 -4.24 -3.41 6.42
CA LEU A 46 -5.17 -4.06 5.51
C LEU A 46 -4.38 -4.77 4.42
N SER A 47 -4.75 -6.02 4.12
CA SER A 47 -4.10 -6.84 3.10
C SER A 47 -5.07 -7.15 1.97
N PHE A 48 -4.66 -6.89 0.74
CA PHE A 48 -5.45 -7.13 -0.46
C PHE A 48 -4.72 -8.09 -1.40
N SER A 49 -5.46 -8.96 -2.09
CA SER A 49 -4.88 -9.66 -3.23
C SER A 49 -4.51 -8.64 -4.34
N PRO A 50 -3.47 -8.90 -5.15
CA PRO A 50 -3.09 -7.98 -6.24
C PRO A 50 -4.25 -7.62 -7.17
N ASN A 51 -5.13 -8.59 -7.46
CA ASN A 51 -6.29 -8.39 -8.32
C ASN A 51 -7.34 -7.49 -7.66
N ALA A 52 -7.63 -7.71 -6.37
CA ALA A 52 -8.56 -6.86 -5.63
C ALA A 52 -8.04 -5.42 -5.51
N TRP A 53 -6.73 -5.26 -5.28
CA TRP A 53 -6.09 -3.96 -5.26
C TRP A 53 -6.21 -3.23 -6.61
N ALA A 54 -5.92 -3.91 -7.73
CA ALA A 54 -6.04 -3.33 -9.06
C ALA A 54 -7.46 -2.85 -9.38
N LEU A 55 -8.48 -3.61 -8.96
CA LEU A 55 -9.88 -3.21 -9.10
C LEU A 55 -10.21 -2.01 -8.21
N ALA A 56 -9.77 -2.02 -6.95
CA ALA A 56 -10.04 -0.94 -6.00
C ALA A 56 -9.50 0.42 -6.48
N VAL A 57 -8.25 0.45 -6.99
CA VAL A 57 -7.65 1.70 -7.51
C VAL A 57 -8.22 2.13 -8.86
N SER A 58 -8.78 1.20 -9.64
CA SER A 58 -9.45 1.49 -10.91
C SER A 58 -10.83 2.14 -10.70
N LEU A 59 -11.54 1.75 -9.63
CA LEU A 59 -12.84 2.32 -9.27
C LEU A 59 -12.74 3.67 -8.53
N GLY A 60 -11.54 4.03 -8.07
CA GLY A 60 -11.29 5.23 -7.27
C GLY A 60 -10.61 6.39 -8.01
N GLN A 61 -10.50 6.34 -9.35
CA GLN A 61 -10.10 7.47 -10.18
C GLN A 61 -11.28 8.37 -10.52
#